data_AF-A0A9D4J6D0-F1
#
_entry.id   AF-A0A9D4J6D0-F1
#
_cell.length_a   1.000
_cell.length_b   1.000
_cell.length_c   1.000
_cell.angle_alpha   90.00
_cell.angle_beta   90.00
_cell.angle_gamma   90.00
#
_symmetry.space_group_name_H-M   'P 1'
#
loop_
_entity.id
_entity.type
_entity.pdbx_description
1 polymer ?
#
loop_
_entity_poly.entity_id
_entity_poly.type
_entity_poly.pdbx_seq_one_letter_code
_entity_poly.pdbx_strand_id
1 'polypeptide(L)'
;MGVKDAWDKGFSGMDDGIDTSHSDLNYGAIYVWASGNGGENDDDCQADGYTISMYTIGIAAVSKSGTPTFYSEHCSAVMAAAYSGNNPDDPDIPPWRQAS
;
A
#
# COMPACT_ATOMS: atom_id res chain seq x y z
N MET A 1 -13.23 -22.75 -2.82
CA MET A 1 -13.09 -21.77 -1.73
C MET A 1 -13.74 -20.49 -2.20
N GLY A 2 -14.69 -19.94 -1.45
CA GLY A 2 -15.35 -18.69 -1.83
C GLY A 2 -14.48 -17.47 -1.57
N VAL A 3 -14.82 -16.33 -2.18
CA VAL A 3 -14.14 -15.04 -1.92
C VAL A 3 -14.20 -14.69 -0.43
N LYS A 4 -15.36 -14.91 0.22
CA LYS A 4 -15.52 -14.71 1.66
C LYS A 4 -14.55 -15.58 2.48
N ASP A 5 -14.44 -16.87 2.14
CA ASP A 5 -13.55 -17.79 2.87
C ASP A 5 -12.07 -17.38 2.72
N ALA A 6 -11.68 -16.88 1.54
CA ALA A 6 -10.33 -16.37 1.30
C ALA A 6 -10.06 -15.12 2.16
N TRP A 7 -11.03 -14.21 2.18
CA TRP A 7 -10.98 -12.98 2.97
C TRP A 7 -10.87 -13.28 4.46
N ASP A 8 -11.77 -14.10 5.00
CA ASP A 8 -11.77 -14.48 6.41
C ASP A 8 -10.43 -15.11 6.84
N LYS A 9 -9.86 -15.97 6.00
CA LYS A 9 -8.54 -16.58 6.25
C LYS A 9 -7.40 -15.57 6.20
N GLY A 10 -7.46 -14.59 5.31
CA GLY A 10 -6.46 -13.54 5.21
C GLY A 10 -6.39 -12.70 6.50
N PHE A 11 -7.55 -12.26 7.01
CA PHE A 11 -7.61 -11.46 8.23
C PHE A 11 -7.28 -12.29 9.48
N SER A 12 -7.77 -13.52 9.59
CA SER A 12 -7.38 -14.43 10.68
C SER A 12 -5.87 -14.68 10.69
N GLY A 13 -5.24 -14.77 9.51
CA GLY A 13 -3.78 -14.92 9.43
C GLY A 13 -3.03 -13.66 9.87
N MET A 14 -3.61 -12.47 9.69
CA MET A 14 -3.04 -11.22 10.21
C MET A 14 -3.16 -11.12 11.74
N ASP A 15 -4.32 -11.51 12.29
CA ASP A 15 -4.52 -11.61 13.75
C ASP A 15 -3.48 -12.53 14.38
N ASP A 16 -3.38 -13.78 13.88
CA ASP A 16 -2.41 -14.76 14.37
C ASP A 16 -0.97 -14.23 14.24
N GLY A 17 -0.66 -13.53 13.14
CA GLY A 17 0.67 -13.00 12.92
C GLY A 17 1.04 -11.89 13.90
N ILE A 18 0.11 -11.00 14.25
CA ILE A 18 0.34 -9.97 15.28
C ILE A 18 0.47 -10.58 16.67
N ASP A 19 -0.30 -11.62 16.98
CA ASP A 19 -0.31 -12.20 18.32
C ASP A 19 0.87 -13.15 18.58
N THR A 20 1.44 -13.74 17.53
CA THR A 20 2.37 -14.87 17.69
C THR A 20 3.67 -14.76 16.92
N SER A 21 3.81 -13.85 15.96
CA SER A 21 5.06 -13.76 15.19
C SER A 21 6.18 -13.09 15.97
N HIS A 22 7.40 -13.33 15.49
CA HIS A 22 8.66 -12.79 16.02
C HIS A 22 8.99 -13.21 17.46
N SER A 23 9.66 -14.36 17.57
CA SER A 23 10.29 -14.94 18.79
C SER A 23 9.31 -15.45 19.86
N ASP A 24 9.85 -16.10 20.89
CA ASP A 24 9.10 -16.59 22.07
C ASP A 24 8.43 -15.47 22.89
N LEU A 25 8.73 -14.20 22.57
CA LEU A 25 8.16 -13.01 23.22
C LEU A 25 7.02 -12.38 22.42
N ASN A 26 6.68 -12.94 21.24
CA ASN A 26 5.57 -12.51 20.39
C ASN A 26 5.58 -11.00 20.10
N TYR A 27 6.62 -10.50 19.43
CA TYR A 27 6.69 -9.07 19.09
C TYR A 27 5.70 -8.63 18.01
N GLY A 28 5.05 -9.59 17.34
CA GLY A 28 4.05 -9.37 16.31
C GLY A 28 4.65 -9.13 14.93
N ALA A 29 3.93 -9.58 13.91
CA ALA A 29 4.29 -9.37 12.52
C ALA A 29 4.16 -7.89 12.13
N ILE A 30 5.07 -7.42 11.28
CA ILE A 30 4.98 -6.09 10.67
C ILE A 30 4.42 -6.26 9.25
N TYR A 31 3.19 -5.81 9.04
CA TYR A 31 2.57 -5.79 7.71
C TYR A 31 2.75 -4.42 7.07
N VAL A 32 3.40 -4.40 5.91
CA VAL A 32 3.55 -3.18 5.09
C VAL A 32 2.70 -3.36 3.84
N TRP A 33 1.86 -2.38 3.53
CA TRP A 33 0.91 -2.46 2.42
C TRP A 33 1.01 -1.23 1.52
N ALA A 34 0.90 -1.43 0.20
CA ALA A 34 0.85 -0.33 -0.74
C ALA A 34 -0.51 0.37 -0.65
N SER A 35 -0.55 1.70 -0.74
CA SER A 35 -1.82 2.43 -0.67
C SER A 35 -2.77 2.04 -1.80
N GLY A 36 -2.23 1.87 -3.02
CA GLY A 36 -2.98 1.45 -4.20
C GLY A 36 -2.46 2.12 -5.47
N ASN A 37 -2.99 1.69 -6.62
CA ASN A 37 -2.57 2.12 -7.95
C ASN A 37 -3.73 2.72 -8.79
N GLY A 38 -4.89 2.95 -8.18
CA GLY A 38 -6.10 3.47 -8.81
C GLY A 38 -6.20 4.99 -8.88
N GLY A 39 -5.14 5.74 -8.56
CA GLY A 39 -5.18 7.21 -8.46
C GLY A 39 -5.71 7.94 -9.70
N GLU A 40 -5.36 7.49 -10.91
CA GLU A 40 -5.90 8.05 -12.17
C GLU A 40 -7.39 7.76 -12.40
N ASN A 41 -7.94 6.79 -11.69
CA ASN A 41 -9.36 6.43 -11.73
C ASN A 41 -10.14 7.04 -10.56
N ASP A 42 -9.55 8.00 -9.84
CA ASP A 42 -10.10 8.60 -8.63
C ASP A 42 -10.45 7.56 -7.54
N ASP A 43 -9.65 6.48 -7.44
CA ASP A 43 -9.83 5.45 -6.41
C ASP A 43 -9.37 5.96 -5.03
N ASP A 44 -10.03 5.46 -4.00
CA ASP A 44 -9.76 5.79 -2.60
C ASP A 44 -9.36 4.53 -1.86
N CYS A 45 -8.13 4.51 -1.33
CA CYS A 45 -7.61 3.37 -0.61
C CYS A 45 -8.39 3.02 0.67
N GLN A 46 -9.36 3.84 1.10
CA GLN A 46 -10.36 3.45 2.08
C GLN A 46 -11.28 2.31 1.65
N ALA A 47 -11.42 2.08 0.35
CA ALA A 47 -12.17 0.95 -0.19
C ALA A 47 -11.40 -0.38 -0.14
N ASP A 48 -10.08 -0.35 0.13
CA ASP A 48 -9.26 -1.54 0.35
C ASP A 48 -9.17 -1.88 1.84
N GLY A 49 -9.85 -2.97 2.23
CA GLY A 49 -9.85 -3.48 3.59
C GLY A 49 -8.48 -3.87 4.15
N TYR A 50 -7.50 -4.17 3.29
CA TYR A 50 -6.13 -4.40 3.72
C TYR A 50 -5.43 -3.08 4.07
N THR A 51 -5.58 -2.04 3.24
CA THR A 51 -4.94 -0.73 3.46
C THR A 51 -5.47 0.00 4.69
N ILE A 52 -6.78 -0.09 4.98
CA ILE A 52 -7.38 0.52 6.18
C ILE A 52 -7.24 -0.32 7.46
N SER A 53 -6.65 -1.51 7.37
CA SER A 53 -6.48 -2.36 8.52
C SER A 53 -5.52 -1.71 9.52
N MET A 54 -5.91 -1.70 10.80
CA MET A 54 -5.04 -1.20 11.88
C MET A 54 -3.75 -2.03 12.05
N TYR A 55 -3.70 -3.21 11.41
CA TYR A 55 -2.55 -4.12 11.40
C TYR A 55 -1.51 -3.78 10.35
N THR A 56 -1.86 -2.95 9.36
CA THR A 56 -1.00 -2.60 8.25
C THR A 56 -0.45 -1.19 8.36
N ILE A 57 0.80 -1.03 7.91
CA ILE A 57 1.40 0.27 7.66
C ILE A 57 1.20 0.58 6.17
N GLY A 58 0.26 1.48 5.88
CA GLY A 58 -0.03 1.93 4.51
C GLY A 58 1.06 2.88 3.99
N ILE A 59 1.63 2.56 2.83
CA ILE A 59 2.71 3.32 2.17
C ILE A 59 2.24 3.82 0.80
N ALA A 60 2.23 5.14 0.63
CA ALA A 60 1.97 5.78 -0.66
C ALA A 60 3.22 5.85 -1.55
N ALA A 61 3.01 6.01 -2.85
CA ALA A 61 4.08 6.18 -3.84
C ALA A 61 4.34 7.67 -4.11
N VAL A 62 5.60 8.08 -3.99
CA VAL A 62 6.05 9.41 -4.40
C VAL A 62 7.11 9.30 -5.48
N SER A 63 7.02 10.14 -6.50
CA SER A 63 7.99 10.21 -7.57
C SER A 63 9.33 10.77 -7.07
N LYS A 64 10.37 10.67 -7.90
CA LYS A 64 11.69 11.24 -7.56
C LYS A 64 11.66 12.76 -7.30
N SER A 65 10.67 13.48 -7.82
CA SER A 65 10.51 14.91 -7.58
C SER A 65 9.84 15.21 -6.23
N GLY A 66 9.49 14.18 -5.45
CA GLY A 66 8.82 14.29 -4.16
C GLY A 66 7.33 14.59 -4.29
N THR A 67 6.75 14.40 -5.47
CA THR A 67 5.30 14.57 -5.73
C THR A 67 4.61 13.21 -5.73
N PRO A 68 3.32 13.11 -5.40
CA PRO A 68 2.57 11.86 -5.55
C PRO A 68 2.66 11.31 -6.97
N THR A 69 2.84 10.00 -7.14
CA THR A 69 2.75 9.41 -8.49
C THR A 69 1.30 9.41 -8.99
N PHE A 70 1.09 9.47 -10.30
CA PHE A 70 -0.25 9.50 -10.92
C PHE A 70 -1.17 8.35 -10.47
N TYR A 71 -0.60 7.18 -10.23
CA TYR A 71 -1.34 6.00 -9.79
C TYR A 71 -1.55 5.95 -8.26
N SER A 72 -0.82 6.73 -7.47
CA SER A 72 -0.87 6.61 -6.00
C SER A 72 -2.26 6.99 -5.49
N GLU A 73 -2.89 6.08 -4.76
CA GLU A 73 -4.13 6.37 -4.03
C GLU A 73 -3.82 7.12 -2.72
N HIS A 74 -4.71 8.03 -2.35
CA HIS A 74 -4.62 8.85 -1.14
C HIS A 74 -5.79 8.55 -0.22
N CYS A 75 -5.51 8.29 1.06
CA CYS A 75 -6.55 8.14 2.07
C CYS A 75 -6.00 8.36 3.48
N SER A 76 -6.90 8.46 4.46
CA SER A 76 -6.52 8.70 5.86
C SER A 76 -5.72 7.57 6.52
N ALA A 77 -5.69 6.38 5.90
CA ALA A 77 -4.95 5.22 6.42
C ALA A 77 -3.48 5.18 5.97
N VAL A 78 -3.09 6.02 5.00
CA VAL A 78 -1.68 6.15 4.59
C VAL A 78 -0.87 6.75 5.74
N MET A 79 0.19 6.05 6.17
CA MET A 79 1.05 6.45 7.28
C MET A 79 2.34 7.11 6.82
N ALA A 80 2.88 6.70 5.68
CA ALA A 80 4.10 7.24 5.10
C ALA A 80 4.11 7.12 3.58
N ALA A 81 5.14 7.67 2.95
CA ALA A 81 5.37 7.54 1.52
C ALA A 81 6.80 7.10 1.25
N ALA A 82 6.99 6.34 0.17
CA ALA A 82 8.28 5.88 -0.30
C ALA A 82 8.47 6.22 -1.78
N TYR A 83 9.73 6.47 -2.17
CA TYR A 83 10.06 6.72 -3.56
C TYR A 83 9.68 5.52 -4.43
N SER A 84 8.87 5.77 -5.44
CA SER A 84 8.40 4.79 -6.41
C SER A 84 8.03 5.50 -7.71
N GLY A 85 8.03 4.74 -8.81
CA GLY A 85 7.55 5.22 -10.10
C GLY A 85 8.06 6.60 -10.50
N ASN A 86 7.28 7.24 -11.35
CA ASN A 86 7.68 8.42 -12.10
C ASN A 86 6.40 9.09 -12.57
N ASN A 87 6.37 10.42 -12.59
CA ASN A 87 5.29 11.17 -13.25
C ASN A 87 5.70 11.55 -14.67
N PRO A 88 4.77 11.61 -15.65
CA PRO A 88 5.08 12.05 -17.01
C PRO A 88 5.84 13.38 -17.08
N ASP A 89 5.56 14.28 -16.12
CA ASP A 89 6.14 15.62 -16.03
C ASP A 89 7.41 15.71 -15.17
N ASP A 90 7.94 14.59 -14.65
CA ASP A 90 9.16 14.63 -13.83
C ASP A 90 10.39 15.02 -14.69
N PRO A 91 11.18 16.03 -14.26
CA PRO A 91 12.18 16.71 -15.11
C PRO A 91 13.33 15.81 -15.57
N ASP A 92 13.71 14.77 -14.80
CA ASP A 92 14.79 13.86 -15.21
C ASP A 92 14.27 12.59 -15.94
N ILE A 93 13.02 12.56 -16.40
CA ILE A 93 12.54 11.43 -17.20
C ILE A 93 12.82 11.72 -18.67
N PRO A 94 13.72 10.95 -19.32
CA PRO A 94 13.93 11.13 -20.73
C PRO A 94 12.64 10.78 -21.48
N PRO A 95 12.31 11.45 -22.60
CA PRO A 95 11.01 11.37 -23.26
C PRO A 95 10.50 9.95 -23.59
N TRP A 96 11.41 8.97 -23.69
CA TRP A 96 11.08 7.57 -23.98
C TRP A 96 10.68 6.72 -22.74
N ARG A 97 10.79 7.26 -21.51
CA ARG A 97 10.40 6.60 -20.24
C ARG A 97 9.11 7.14 -19.62
N GLN A 98 8.45 8.12 -20.23
CA GLN A 98 7.28 8.78 -19.65
C GLN A 98 5.98 7.96 -19.77
N ALA A 99 6.02 6.75 -20.37
CA ALA A 99 4.83 5.96 -20.73
C ALA A 99 4.94 4.46 -20.35
N SER A 100 5.78 4.11 -19.38
CA SER A 100 5.94 2.72 -18.90
C SER A 100 5.40 2.53 -17.49
#